data_AF-A0AAZ3RXC4-F1
#
_entry.id   AF-A0AAZ3RXC4-F1
#
_cell.length_a   1.000
_cell.length_b   1.000
_cell.length_c   1.000
_cell.angle_alpha   90.00
_cell.angle_beta   90.00
_cell.angle_gamma   90.00
#
_symmetry.space_group_name_H-M   'P 1'
#
loop_
_entity.id
_entity.type
_entity.pdbx_description
1 polymer ?
#
loop_
_entity_poly.entity_id
_entity_poly.type
_entity_poly.pdbx_seq_one_letter_code
_entity_poly.pdbx_strand_id
1 'polypeptide(L)'
;METSSRDQAGGGLWNCPRRTQYSKEIQDILKLMMQESRLTNFQQRQLNDKLKKGSALPLTCNPTSSAPPSLPKPKVLKNSTNRTPAKPLGCTADNCSSGDNYTRDRFRPSATRDLEKEKRRLQNILATGQEEPRPSRPRNISLDQGPEEERDRFQEVLDKIEERKEFLEEMTALGKGKQYRNIINTEISQKIRELEVIDKARSAELRTIMPDKKTE
;
A
#
# COMPACT_ATOMS: atom_id res chain seq x y z
N MET A 1 -49.28 40.75 -29.77
CA MET A 1 -48.51 39.51 -29.99
C MET A 1 -47.23 39.68 -29.18
N GLU A 2 -47.22 39.25 -27.91
CA GLU A 2 -46.78 37.92 -27.44
C GLU A 2 -45.30 37.65 -27.74
N THR A 3 -44.41 37.20 -26.84
CA THR A 3 -44.44 36.91 -25.38
C THR A 3 -43.00 36.99 -24.85
N SER A 4 -42.85 37.37 -23.58
CA SER A 4 -41.60 37.37 -22.81
C SER A 4 -41.18 35.94 -22.47
N SER A 5 -39.99 35.52 -22.89
CA SER A 5 -39.36 34.27 -22.45
C SER A 5 -38.89 34.39 -21.00
N ARG A 6 -39.31 33.46 -20.15
CA ARG A 6 -38.87 33.33 -18.76
C ARG A 6 -38.49 31.88 -18.55
N ASP A 7 -37.19 31.61 -18.46
CA ASP A 7 -36.64 30.30 -18.15
C ASP A 7 -37.10 29.86 -16.75
N GLN A 8 -37.84 28.76 -16.67
CA GLN A 8 -38.15 28.08 -15.42
C GLN A 8 -37.53 26.68 -15.43
N ALA A 9 -36.66 26.46 -14.46
CA ALA A 9 -36.00 25.20 -14.17
C ALA A 9 -37.01 24.06 -13.95
N GLY A 10 -36.91 23.01 -14.78
CA GLY A 10 -37.73 21.81 -14.68
C GLY A 10 -37.32 20.92 -13.51
N GLY A 11 -38.00 21.05 -12.37
CA GLY A 11 -38.11 20.01 -11.35
C GLY A 11 -39.40 19.21 -11.58
N GLY A 12 -39.29 17.94 -11.97
CA GLY A 12 -40.45 17.10 -12.32
C GLY A 12 -41.39 16.79 -11.14
N LEU A 13 -42.69 16.79 -11.44
CA LEU A 13 -43.85 16.54 -10.56
C LEU A 13 -43.83 15.20 -9.79
N TRP A 14 -42.91 14.30 -10.11
CA TRP A 14 -42.87 12.92 -9.60
C TRP A 14 -41.77 12.63 -8.58
N ASN A 15 -40.99 13.64 -8.17
CA ASN A 15 -39.98 13.47 -7.12
C ASN A 15 -40.44 14.07 -5.79
N CYS A 16 -41.45 13.44 -5.17
CA CYS A 16 -41.66 13.58 -3.73
C CYS A 16 -40.86 12.48 -3.03
N PRO A 17 -39.77 12.78 -2.30
CA PRO A 17 -39.17 11.78 -1.43
C PRO A 17 -40.18 11.49 -0.31
N ARG A 18 -40.95 10.40 -0.46
CA ARG A 18 -41.74 9.88 0.66
C ARG A 18 -40.77 9.61 1.80
N ARG A 19 -41.04 10.17 3.00
CA ARG A 19 -40.31 9.74 4.20
C ARG A 19 -40.56 8.24 4.33
N THR A 20 -39.53 7.43 4.14
CA THR A 20 -39.55 5.99 4.38
C THR A 20 -39.76 5.77 5.87
N GLN A 21 -41.01 5.59 6.28
CA GLN A 21 -41.31 5.17 7.64
C GLN A 21 -41.16 3.65 7.71
N TYR A 22 -40.41 3.16 8.69
CA TYR A 22 -40.30 1.73 8.97
C TYR A 22 -41.62 1.23 9.58
N SER A 23 -42.14 0.10 9.09
CA SER A 23 -43.28 -0.59 9.71
C SER A 23 -42.95 -0.94 11.17
N LYS A 24 -43.97 -0.99 12.04
CA LYS A 24 -43.81 -1.36 13.46
C LYS A 24 -43.13 -2.73 13.60
N GLU A 25 -43.54 -3.69 12.78
CA GLU A 25 -42.93 -5.04 12.73
C GLU A 25 -41.43 -4.99 12.42
N ILE A 26 -41.01 -4.15 11.45
CA ILE A 26 -39.60 -3.98 11.08
C ILE A 26 -38.81 -3.32 12.21
N GLN A 27 -39.42 -2.35 12.91
CA GLN A 27 -38.79 -1.70 14.07
C GLN A 27 -38.57 -2.70 15.22
N ASP A 28 -39.54 -3.57 15.47
CA ASP A 28 -39.45 -4.59 16.53
C ASP A 28 -38.38 -5.64 16.21
N ILE A 29 -38.32 -6.11 14.95
CA ILE A 29 -37.27 -7.03 14.49
C ILE A 29 -35.88 -6.38 14.64
N LEU A 30 -35.71 -5.14 14.18
CA LEU A 30 -34.42 -4.44 14.28
C LEU A 30 -34.01 -4.23 15.74
N LYS A 31 -34.96 -3.98 16.63
CA LYS A 31 -34.70 -3.84 18.07
C LYS A 31 -34.23 -5.16 18.69
N LEU A 32 -34.82 -6.29 18.31
CA LEU A 32 -34.37 -7.62 18.74
C LEU A 32 -32.94 -7.91 18.22
N MET A 33 -32.69 -7.67 16.93
CA MET A 33 -31.36 -7.81 16.35
C MET A 33 -30.30 -6.94 17.06
N MET A 34 -30.67 -5.72 17.47
CA MET A 34 -29.78 -4.82 18.20
C MET A 34 -29.48 -5.29 19.63
N GLN A 35 -30.38 -6.08 20.25
CA GLN A 35 -30.18 -6.66 21.58
C GLN A 35 -29.28 -7.91 21.50
N GLU A 36 -29.43 -8.71 20.45
CA GLU A 36 -28.64 -9.93 20.24
C GLU A 36 -27.25 -9.66 19.64
N SER A 37 -27.14 -8.65 18.78
CA SER A 37 -25.83 -8.16 18.34
C SER A 37 -25.20 -7.39 19.48
N ARG A 38 -23.99 -7.79 19.91
CA ARG A 38 -23.23 -7.20 21.02
C ARG A 38 -22.75 -5.76 20.71
N LEU A 39 -23.66 -4.87 20.32
CA LEU A 39 -23.43 -3.48 20.00
C LEU A 39 -23.26 -2.66 21.28
N THR A 40 -22.43 -1.63 21.20
CA THR A 40 -22.30 -0.66 22.28
C THR A 40 -23.57 0.18 22.42
N ASN A 41 -23.85 0.69 23.63
CA ASN A 41 -24.97 1.60 23.89
C ASN A 41 -24.99 2.82 22.95
N PHE A 42 -23.81 3.29 22.54
CA PHE A 42 -23.66 4.39 21.59
C PHE A 42 -24.14 4.01 20.18
N GLN A 43 -23.69 2.87 19.66
CA GLN A 43 -24.14 2.34 18.36
C GLN A 43 -25.65 2.09 18.38
N GLN A 44 -26.19 1.56 19.49
CA GLN A 44 -27.62 1.36 19.63
C GLN A 44 -28.41 2.67 19.59
N ARG A 45 -27.93 3.73 20.26
CA ARG A 45 -28.55 5.06 20.18
C ARG A 45 -28.52 5.62 18.75
N GLN A 46 -27.39 5.49 18.05
CA GLN A 46 -27.25 5.95 16.66
C GLN A 46 -28.25 5.25 15.72
N LEU A 47 -28.40 3.93 15.83
CA LEU A 47 -29.34 3.17 15.01
C LEU A 47 -30.80 3.52 15.32
N ASN A 48 -31.15 3.65 16.60
CA ASN A 48 -32.49 4.04 17.03
C ASN A 48 -32.87 5.45 16.54
N ASP A 49 -31.94 6.39 16.54
CA ASP A 49 -32.18 7.74 16.02
C ASP A 49 -32.45 7.75 14.52
N LYS A 50 -31.78 6.88 13.75
CA LYS A 50 -32.01 6.72 12.31
C LYS A 50 -33.37 6.09 12.01
N LEU A 51 -33.76 5.10 12.82
CA LEU A 51 -35.07 4.46 12.74
C LEU A 51 -36.21 5.45 12.99
N LYS A 52 -36.10 6.28 14.03
CA LYS A 52 -37.08 7.34 14.34
C LYS A 52 -37.18 8.41 13.24
N LYS A 53 -36.06 8.72 12.58
CA LYS A 53 -35.98 9.73 11.51
C LYS A 53 -36.41 9.20 10.14
N GLY A 54 -36.60 7.88 9.98
CA GLY A 54 -36.99 7.27 8.70
C GLY A 54 -35.89 7.34 7.63
N SER A 55 -34.63 7.49 8.06
CA SER A 55 -33.46 7.52 7.17
C SER A 55 -32.89 6.11 7.00
N ALA A 56 -32.28 5.82 5.86
CA ALA A 56 -31.60 4.54 5.61
C ALA A 56 -30.57 4.18 6.71
N LEU A 57 -30.46 2.88 7.00
CA LEU A 57 -29.53 2.37 8.01
C LEU A 57 -28.07 2.52 7.54
N PRO A 58 -27.15 2.93 8.43
CA PRO A 58 -25.75 3.10 8.10
C PRO A 58 -25.05 1.74 7.91
N LEU A 59 -24.20 1.63 6.89
CA LEU A 59 -23.37 0.44 6.65
C LEU A 59 -22.27 0.25 7.71
N THR A 60 -21.91 1.33 8.42
CA THR A 60 -20.87 1.31 9.46
C THR A 60 -21.30 2.20 10.63
N CYS A 61 -21.12 1.72 11.86
CA CYS A 61 -21.37 2.49 13.08
C CYS A 61 -20.07 2.62 13.87
N ASN A 62 -19.63 3.84 14.15
CA ASN A 62 -18.39 4.08 14.90
C ASN A 62 -18.58 3.62 16.37
N PRO A 63 -17.57 2.98 16.99
CA PRO A 63 -17.69 2.39 18.32
C PRO A 63 -17.79 3.42 19.45
N THR A 64 -17.39 4.69 19.25
CA THR A 64 -17.48 5.75 20.27
C THR A 64 -17.53 7.13 19.63
N SER A 65 -18.24 8.07 20.26
CA SER A 65 -18.38 9.47 19.82
C SER A 65 -17.07 10.26 19.74
N SER A 66 -16.04 9.84 20.46
CA SER A 66 -14.73 10.50 20.57
C SER A 66 -13.68 9.95 19.61
N ALA A 67 -13.97 8.84 18.92
CA ALA A 67 -13.10 8.39 17.86
C ALA A 67 -13.29 9.33 16.65
N PRO A 68 -12.25 10.04 16.19
CA PRO A 68 -12.37 10.86 14.99
C PRO A 68 -12.87 9.96 13.85
N PRO A 69 -13.75 10.45 12.95
CA PRO A 69 -14.07 9.70 11.74
C PRO A 69 -12.74 9.29 11.12
N SER A 70 -12.53 7.98 10.99
CA SER A 70 -11.34 7.43 10.34
C SER A 70 -11.09 8.26 9.10
N LEU A 71 -9.98 8.99 9.08
CA LEU A 71 -9.59 9.80 7.94
C LEU A 71 -9.74 8.90 6.72
N PRO A 72 -10.40 9.36 5.63
CA PRO A 72 -10.53 8.52 4.45
C PRO A 72 -9.11 8.06 4.11
N LYS A 73 -8.89 6.73 4.18
CA LYS A 73 -7.62 6.11 3.77
C LYS A 73 -7.20 6.83 2.49
N PRO A 74 -5.95 7.32 2.39
CA PRO A 74 -5.52 8.05 1.22
C PRO A 74 -5.91 7.19 0.03
N LYS A 75 -6.89 7.66 -0.74
CA LYS A 75 -7.19 7.06 -2.03
C LYS A 75 -5.85 7.16 -2.72
N VAL A 76 -5.23 6.01 -3.00
CA VAL A 76 -4.13 5.94 -3.95
C VAL A 76 -4.61 6.81 -5.09
N LEU A 77 -3.96 7.96 -5.28
CA LEU A 77 -4.22 8.83 -6.40
C LEU A 77 -3.77 8.01 -7.59
N LYS A 78 -4.68 7.16 -8.09
CA LYS A 78 -4.57 6.66 -9.44
C LYS A 78 -4.59 7.93 -10.25
N ASN A 79 -3.43 8.31 -10.79
CA ASN A 79 -3.28 9.42 -11.71
C ASN A 79 -4.41 9.28 -12.75
N SER A 80 -5.48 10.04 -12.55
CA SER A 80 -6.68 9.98 -13.37
C SER A 80 -6.45 10.95 -14.51
N THR A 81 -5.47 10.64 -15.37
CA THR A 81 -5.35 11.30 -16.67
C THR A 81 -6.27 10.67 -17.71
N ASN A 82 -6.94 9.56 -17.40
CA ASN A 82 -7.84 8.90 -18.34
C ASN A 82 -9.28 9.09 -17.87
N ARG A 83 -9.77 10.32 -18.01
CA ARG A 83 -11.20 10.63 -17.95
C ARG A 83 -11.82 9.96 -19.18
N THR A 84 -12.27 8.71 -19.04
CA THR A 84 -13.05 8.08 -20.09
C THR A 84 -14.32 8.93 -20.30
N PRO A 85 -14.61 9.37 -21.53
CA PRO A 85 -15.78 10.19 -21.76
C PRO A 85 -17.03 9.38 -21.36
N ALA A 86 -17.93 10.01 -20.61
CA ALA A 86 -19.17 9.41 -20.10
C ALA A 86 -20.15 8.99 -21.22
N LYS A 87 -19.80 9.25 -22.48
CA LYS A 87 -20.56 8.90 -23.68
C LYS A 87 -19.57 8.44 -24.74
N PRO A 88 -19.77 7.27 -25.38
CA PRO A 88 -18.95 6.88 -26.51
C PRO A 88 -19.16 7.92 -27.61
N LEU A 89 -18.11 8.70 -27.90
CA LEU A 89 -18.07 9.55 -29.08
C LEU A 89 -17.86 8.60 -30.26
N GLY A 90 -18.64 8.77 -31.34
CA GLY A 90 -18.39 8.06 -32.58
C GLY A 90 -16.97 8.39 -33.07
N CYS A 91 -16.16 7.37 -33.33
CA CYS A 91 -14.84 7.55 -33.91
C CYS A 91 -14.99 8.00 -35.37
N THR A 92 -14.15 8.94 -35.81
CA THR A 92 -14.06 9.31 -37.23
C THR A 92 -13.49 8.14 -38.04
N ALA A 93 -13.82 8.08 -39.34
CA ALA A 93 -13.33 7.03 -40.24
C ALA A 93 -11.79 6.92 -40.22
N ASP A 94 -11.10 8.06 -40.19
CA ASP A 94 -9.64 8.13 -40.11
C ASP A 94 -9.08 7.59 -38.78
N ASN A 95 -9.77 7.84 -37.66
CA ASN A 95 -9.35 7.27 -36.38
C ASN A 95 -9.57 5.76 -36.33
N CYS A 96 -10.65 5.26 -36.94
CA CYS A 96 -10.91 3.83 -37.06
C CYS A 96 -9.82 3.13 -37.88
N SER A 97 -9.41 3.72 -39.00
CA SER A 97 -8.36 3.19 -39.89
C SER A 97 -6.94 3.46 -39.44
N SER A 98 -6.74 4.37 -38.48
CA SER A 98 -5.42 4.67 -37.93
C SER A 98 -4.82 3.47 -37.18
N GLY A 99 -3.49 3.32 -37.27
CA GLY A 99 -2.73 2.29 -36.55
C GLY A 99 -3.01 0.87 -37.04
N ASP A 100 -2.91 -0.10 -36.12
CA ASP A 100 -3.07 -1.53 -36.40
C ASP A 100 -4.46 -2.06 -35.99
N ASN A 101 -5.48 -1.21 -35.90
CA ASN A 101 -6.81 -1.59 -35.37
C ASN A 101 -7.53 -2.69 -36.17
N TYR A 102 -7.24 -2.80 -37.47
CA TYR A 102 -7.81 -3.83 -38.35
C TYR A 102 -6.87 -5.02 -38.56
N THR A 103 -5.67 -4.97 -37.99
CA THR A 103 -4.71 -6.06 -38.08
C THR A 103 -5.19 -7.22 -37.19
N ARG A 104 -5.26 -8.42 -37.77
CA ARG A 104 -5.65 -9.63 -37.03
C ARG A 104 -4.68 -9.86 -35.87
N ASP A 105 -5.22 -9.98 -34.66
CA ASP A 105 -4.43 -10.35 -33.47
C ASP A 105 -3.61 -11.62 -33.75
N ARG A 106 -2.30 -11.51 -33.56
CA ARG A 106 -1.40 -12.67 -33.64
C ARG A 106 -1.57 -13.52 -32.41
N PHE A 107 -1.69 -14.84 -32.59
CA PHE A 107 -1.69 -15.79 -31.48
C PHE A 107 -0.42 -15.62 -30.65
N ARG A 108 -0.60 -15.28 -29.37
CA ARG A 108 0.48 -15.25 -28.38
C ARG A 108 0.23 -16.40 -27.42
N PRO A 109 1.04 -17.47 -27.45
CA PRO A 109 0.89 -18.53 -26.47
C PRO A 109 1.07 -17.93 -25.07
N SER A 110 0.07 -18.12 -24.21
CA SER A 110 0.19 -17.80 -22.80
C SER A 110 1.08 -18.83 -22.12
N ALA A 111 1.72 -18.47 -21.01
CA ALA A 111 2.49 -19.42 -20.22
C ALA A 111 1.58 -20.61 -19.82
N THR A 112 1.84 -21.78 -20.40
CA THR A 112 1.06 -22.98 -20.13
C THR A 112 1.30 -23.41 -18.69
N ARG A 113 0.22 -23.59 -17.93
CA ARG A 113 0.30 -24.22 -16.60
C ARG A 113 0.58 -25.71 -16.80
N ASP A 114 1.42 -26.27 -15.96
CA ASP A 114 1.65 -27.71 -15.92
C ASP A 114 0.33 -28.44 -15.57
N LEU A 115 -0.22 -29.16 -16.54
CA LEU A 115 -1.52 -29.83 -16.43
C LEU A 115 -1.47 -31.00 -15.45
N GLU A 116 -0.34 -31.71 -15.36
CA GLU A 116 -0.17 -32.85 -14.45
C GLU A 116 -0.14 -32.36 -13.00
N LYS A 117 0.53 -31.23 -12.76
CA LYS A 117 0.54 -30.57 -11.46
C LYS A 117 -0.86 -30.12 -11.02
N GLU A 118 -1.65 -29.56 -11.92
CA GLU A 118 -3.03 -29.13 -11.58
C GLU A 118 -3.95 -30.33 -11.36
N LYS A 119 -3.82 -31.41 -12.13
CA LYS A 119 -4.55 -32.67 -11.90
C LYS A 119 -4.26 -33.21 -10.50
N ARG A 120 -2.99 -33.30 -10.11
CA ARG A 120 -2.58 -33.76 -8.79
C ARG A 120 -3.12 -32.85 -7.67
N ARG A 121 -3.02 -31.53 -7.85
CA ARG A 121 -3.58 -30.55 -6.92
C ARG A 121 -5.08 -30.77 -6.70
N LEU A 122 -5.85 -30.91 -7.78
CA LEU A 122 -7.29 -31.13 -7.70
C LEU A 122 -7.64 -32.49 -7.10
N GLN A 123 -6.89 -33.54 -7.41
CA GLN A 123 -7.05 -34.86 -6.81
C GLN A 123 -6.90 -34.80 -5.28
N ASN A 124 -5.88 -34.09 -4.78
CA ASN A 124 -5.66 -33.94 -3.34
C ASN A 124 -6.76 -33.12 -2.66
N ILE A 125 -7.25 -32.06 -3.33
CA ILE A 125 -8.37 -31.26 -2.83
C ILE A 125 -9.64 -32.11 -2.75
N LEU A 126 -9.94 -32.92 -3.78
CA LEU A 126 -11.15 -33.76 -3.79
C LEU A 126 -11.05 -34.95 -2.82
N ALA A 127 -9.87 -35.52 -2.64
CA ALA A 127 -9.66 -36.67 -1.76
C ALA A 127 -9.58 -36.28 -0.28
N THR A 128 -8.85 -35.21 0.05
CA THR A 128 -8.47 -34.86 1.43
C THR A 128 -8.97 -33.47 1.86
N GLY A 129 -9.50 -32.66 0.94
CA GLY A 129 -9.95 -31.30 1.22
C GLY A 129 -8.82 -30.28 1.40
N GLN A 130 -7.57 -30.68 1.19
CA GLN A 130 -6.38 -29.86 1.44
C GLN A 130 -5.53 -29.71 0.18
N GLU A 131 -5.01 -28.50 -0.05
CA GLU A 131 -4.05 -28.24 -1.15
C GLU A 131 -2.65 -28.71 -0.73
N GLU A 132 -1.91 -29.33 -1.65
CA GLU A 132 -0.52 -29.71 -1.41
C GLU A 132 0.32 -28.48 -1.03
N PRO A 133 1.16 -28.57 0.02
CA PRO A 133 2.01 -27.47 0.41
C PRO A 133 2.96 -27.17 -0.75
N ARG A 134 2.85 -25.95 -1.28
CA ARG A 134 3.82 -25.48 -2.28
C ARG A 134 5.20 -25.49 -1.63
N PRO A 135 6.25 -25.93 -2.35
CA PRO A 135 7.60 -25.77 -1.83
C PRO A 135 7.79 -24.31 -1.46
N SER A 136 8.17 -24.07 -0.20
CA SER A 136 8.52 -22.75 0.29
C SER A 136 9.44 -22.12 -0.74
N ARG A 137 9.03 -21.01 -1.36
CA ARG A 137 9.96 -20.20 -2.12
C ARG A 137 11.11 -19.91 -1.15
N PRO A 138 12.38 -20.13 -1.52
CA PRO A 138 13.45 -19.58 -0.71
C PRO A 138 13.15 -18.08 -0.61
N ARG A 139 12.85 -17.60 0.60
CA ARG A 139 13.08 -16.19 0.93
C ARG A 139 14.48 -15.92 0.42
N ASN A 140 14.69 -14.86 -0.35
CA ASN A 140 16.00 -14.49 -0.91
C ASN A 140 17.06 -14.69 0.18
N ILE A 141 17.70 -15.86 0.18
CA ILE A 141 18.94 -16.10 0.88
C ILE A 141 19.87 -15.40 -0.08
N SER A 142 20.38 -14.26 0.37
CA SER A 142 21.49 -13.56 -0.27
C SER A 142 22.42 -14.63 -0.80
N LEU A 143 22.56 -14.69 -2.13
CA LEU A 143 23.46 -15.59 -2.81
C LEU A 143 24.80 -15.47 -2.10
N ASP A 144 25.20 -16.57 -1.47
CA ASP A 144 26.57 -17.03 -1.28
C ASP A 144 27.59 -15.98 -1.72
N GLN A 145 27.97 -15.09 -0.80
CA GLN A 145 29.21 -14.35 -0.99
C GLN A 145 30.30 -15.42 -0.89
N GLY A 146 30.95 -15.70 -2.03
CA GLY A 146 32.08 -16.62 -2.12
C GLY A 146 33.14 -16.29 -1.07
N PRO A 147 34.13 -17.19 -0.86
CA PRO A 147 34.94 -17.24 0.37
C PRO A 147 35.30 -15.83 0.82
N GLU A 148 34.60 -15.34 1.84
CA GLU A 148 34.83 -14.01 2.38
C GLU A 148 36.30 -14.02 2.82
N GLU A 149 37.14 -13.31 2.06
CA GLU A 149 38.34 -12.75 2.64
C GLU A 149 37.88 -12.13 3.95
N GLU A 150 38.48 -12.51 5.08
CA GLU A 150 38.25 -11.87 6.37
C GLU A 150 38.68 -10.41 6.22
N ARG A 151 37.84 -9.60 5.57
CA ARG A 151 38.05 -8.18 5.44
C ARG A 151 37.95 -7.67 6.85
N ASP A 152 39.07 -7.14 7.28
CA ASP A 152 39.16 -6.53 8.58
C ASP A 152 37.98 -5.55 8.74
N ARG A 153 37.19 -5.69 9.81
CA ARG A 153 35.96 -4.89 10.04
C ARG A 153 36.25 -3.40 9.92
N PHE A 154 37.48 -2.98 10.24
CA PHE A 154 37.95 -1.62 10.02
C PHE A 154 37.94 -1.22 8.54
N GLN A 155 38.47 -2.06 7.65
CA GLN A 155 38.47 -1.85 6.21
C GLN A 155 37.06 -1.83 5.63
N GLU A 156 36.18 -2.73 6.08
CA GLU A 156 34.78 -2.75 5.63
C GLU A 156 34.06 -1.43 5.95
N VAL A 157 34.33 -0.84 7.11
CA VAL A 157 33.74 0.45 7.50
C VAL A 157 34.31 1.60 6.67
N LEU A 158 35.60 1.56 6.31
CA LEU A 158 36.19 2.53 5.37
C LEU A 158 35.55 2.45 3.98
N ASP A 159 35.40 1.24 3.44
CA ASP A 159 34.76 1.02 2.14
C ASP A 159 33.33 1.57 2.13
N LYS A 160 32.57 1.33 3.21
CA LYS A 160 31.21 1.88 3.37
C LYS A 160 31.18 3.41 3.45
N ILE A 161 32.18 4.05 4.06
CA ILE A 161 32.24 5.52 4.10
C ILE A 161 32.45 6.06 2.68
N GLU A 162 33.32 5.41 1.90
CA GLU A 162 33.61 5.83 0.53
C GLU A 162 32.39 5.65 -0.39
N GLU A 163 31.72 4.49 -0.34
CA GLU A 163 30.47 4.24 -1.07
C GLU A 163 29.41 5.32 -0.78
N ARG A 164 29.32 5.79 0.46
CA ARG A 164 28.37 6.83 0.86
C ARG A 164 28.76 8.21 0.33
N LYS A 165 30.04 8.53 0.22
CA LYS A 165 30.48 9.76 -0.45
C LYS A 165 30.17 9.71 -1.94
N GLU A 166 30.51 8.60 -2.60
CA GLU A 166 30.24 8.39 -4.03
C GLU A 166 28.74 8.49 -4.33
N PHE A 167 27.90 7.87 -3.50
CA PHE A 167 26.45 8.00 -3.60
C PHE A 167 26.00 9.46 -3.50
N LEU A 168 26.57 10.23 -2.56
CA LEU A 168 26.21 11.64 -2.43
C LEU A 168 26.64 12.44 -3.66
N GLU A 169 27.82 12.16 -4.21
CA GLU A 169 28.32 12.76 -5.45
C GLU A 169 27.39 12.43 -6.63
N GLU A 170 27.00 11.18 -6.82
CA GLU A 170 26.05 10.75 -7.84
C GLU A 170 24.71 11.48 -7.70
N MET A 171 24.17 11.54 -6.48
CA MET A 171 22.91 12.26 -6.22
C MET A 171 23.04 13.77 -6.42
N THR A 172 24.23 14.35 -6.17
CA THR A 172 24.47 15.77 -6.47
C THR A 172 24.56 16.04 -7.97
N ALA A 173 25.21 15.16 -8.73
CA ALA A 173 25.25 15.22 -10.19
C ALA A 173 23.85 15.14 -10.81
N LEU A 174 22.96 14.34 -10.21
CA LEU A 174 21.53 14.25 -10.57
C LEU A 174 20.67 15.41 -10.03
N GLY A 175 21.26 16.40 -9.35
CA GLY A 175 20.57 17.56 -8.78
C GLY A 175 19.74 17.30 -7.51
N LYS A 176 19.77 16.08 -6.97
CA LYS A 176 19.03 15.67 -5.76
C LYS A 176 19.86 15.73 -4.47
N GLY A 177 21.11 16.19 -4.54
CA GLY A 177 22.04 16.20 -3.40
C GLY A 177 21.50 16.84 -2.12
N LYS A 178 20.70 17.92 -2.22
CA LYS A 178 20.09 18.58 -1.05
C LYS A 178 19.18 17.67 -0.23
N GLN A 179 18.54 16.68 -0.86
CA GLN A 179 17.63 15.75 -0.19
C GLN A 179 18.39 14.72 0.64
N TYR A 180 19.55 14.28 0.15
CA TYR A 180 20.31 13.18 0.74
C TYR A 180 21.47 13.64 1.61
N ARG A 181 22.00 14.87 1.41
CA ARG A 181 23.18 15.38 2.11
C ARG A 181 23.13 15.20 3.63
N ASN A 182 22.03 15.56 4.27
CA ASN A 182 21.92 15.45 5.72
C ASN A 182 21.88 13.99 6.18
N ILE A 183 21.14 13.13 5.46
CA ILE A 183 21.02 11.71 5.78
C ILE A 183 22.39 11.05 5.65
N ILE A 184 23.05 11.22 4.49
CA ILE A 184 24.35 10.62 4.22
C ILE A 184 25.41 11.13 5.21
N ASN A 185 25.44 12.43 5.51
CA ASN A 185 26.37 12.97 6.51
C ASN A 185 26.17 12.36 7.90
N THR A 186 24.92 12.10 8.32
CA THR A 186 24.67 11.42 9.59
C THR A 186 25.16 9.99 9.59
N GLU A 187 25.00 9.28 8.47
CA GLU A 187 25.47 7.90 8.34
C GLU A 187 27.01 7.82 8.28
N ILE A 188 27.66 8.73 7.55
CA ILE A 188 29.13 8.88 7.57
C ILE A 188 29.59 9.15 9.01
N SER A 189 28.92 10.04 9.74
CA SER A 189 29.27 10.34 11.15
C SER A 189 29.12 9.12 12.06
N GLN A 190 28.10 8.28 11.83
CA GLN A 190 27.94 7.01 12.56
C GLN A 190 29.06 6.04 12.25
N LYS A 191 29.46 5.91 10.98
CA LYS A 191 30.57 5.05 10.56
C LYS A 191 31.93 5.52 11.06
N ILE A 192 32.18 6.83 11.10
CA ILE A 192 33.40 7.38 11.73
C ILE A 192 33.46 6.99 13.21
N ARG A 193 32.34 7.09 13.94
CA ARG A 193 32.29 6.66 15.35
C ARG A 193 32.55 5.16 15.51
N GLU A 194 32.06 4.34 14.59
CA GLU A 194 32.35 2.90 14.55
C GLU A 194 33.86 2.65 14.37
N LEU A 195 34.52 3.37 13.46
CA LEU A 195 35.98 3.31 13.28
C LEU A 195 36.74 3.71 14.55
N GLU A 196 36.34 4.80 15.21
CA GLU A 196 36.98 5.25 16.45
C GLU A 196 36.89 4.19 17.56
N VAL A 197 35.78 3.45 17.65
CA VAL A 197 35.60 2.38 18.63
C VAL A 197 36.54 1.21 18.32
N ILE A 198 36.64 0.81 17.06
CA ILE A 198 37.53 -0.27 16.63
C ILE A 198 39.00 0.12 16.88
N ASP A 199 39.38 1.36 16.54
CA ASP A 199 40.72 1.88 16.75
C ASP A 199 41.10 1.95 18.24
N LYS A 200 40.18 2.44 19.09
CA LYS A 200 40.36 2.43 20.54
C LYS A 200 40.56 1.01 21.09
N ALA A 201 39.78 0.04 20.62
CA ALA A 201 39.94 -1.36 21.03
C ALA A 201 41.33 -1.91 20.65
N ARG A 202 41.78 -1.69 19.41
CA ARG A 202 43.13 -2.09 18.96
C ARG A 202 44.24 -1.43 19.75
N SER A 203 44.13 -0.13 19.99
CA SER A 203 45.13 0.61 20.75
C SER A 203 45.22 0.12 22.20
N ALA A 204 44.10 -0.31 22.79
CA ALA A 204 44.06 -0.92 24.12
C ALA A 204 44.72 -2.30 24.13
N GLU A 205 44.43 -3.15 23.14
CA GLU A 205 45.09 -4.46 22.96
C GLU A 205 46.60 -4.31 22.74
N LEU A 206 47.04 -3.35 21.93
CA LEU A 206 48.47 -3.09 21.73
C LEU A 206 49.15 -2.62 23.02
N ARG A 207 48.48 -1.79 23.83
CA ARG A 207 49.00 -1.36 25.15
C ARG A 207 49.09 -2.49 26.16
N THR A 208 48.21 -3.48 26.12
CA THR A 208 48.32 -4.65 27.03
C THR A 208 49.46 -5.58 26.63
N ILE A 209 49.73 -5.70 25.33
CA ILE A 209 50.81 -6.54 24.79
C ILE A 209 52.20 -5.89 24.97
N MET A 210 52.28 -4.56 24.93
CA MET A 210 53.51 -3.81 25.17
C MET A 210 53.41 -3.01 26.48
N PRO A 211 53.51 -3.65 27.66
CA PRO A 211 53.65 -2.89 28.90
C PRO A 211 54.98 -2.14 28.85
N ASP A 212 54.92 -0.82 29.04
CA ASP A 212 56.07 0.07 29.02
C ASP A 212 57.23 -0.55 29.82
N LYS A 213 58.34 -0.81 29.12
CA LYS A 213 59.62 -1.06 29.80
C LYS A 213 59.96 0.23 30.53
N LYS A 214 59.64 0.29 31.82
CA LYS A 214 60.13 1.31 32.73
C LYS A 214 61.65 1.39 32.56
N THR A 215 62.11 2.45 31.91
CA THR A 215 63.45 2.98 32.08
C THR A 215 63.63 3.32 33.55
N GLU A 216 64.80 2.92 34.06
CA GLU A 216 65.30 2.96 35.45
C GLU A 216 64.98 4.24 36.24
#